data_AF-A0A4R3RHI9-F1
#
_entry.id   AF-A0A4R3RHI9-F1
#
_cell.length_a   1.000
_cell.length_b   1.000
_cell.length_c   1.000
_cell.angle_alpha   90.00
_cell.angle_beta   90.00
_cell.angle_gamma   90.00
#
_symmetry.space_group_name_H-M   'P 1'
#
loop_
_entity.id
_entity.type
_entity.pdbx_description
1 polymer ?
#
loop_
_entity_poly.entity_id
_entity_poly.type
_entity_poly.pdbx_seq_one_letter_code
_entity_poly.pdbx_strand_id
1 'polypeptide(L)'
;MIPQWLAFLNRTHPPGAVTNFSAAAFELTAAINLRLALRLVKPTAECLARAEEVYERTKLYGELREAGSGSTVNAERQLANALEMLTAEMHAASASVEAFINSDDHLGSGSRAGPKSDAQVVVHGLNATI
;
A
#
# COMPACT_ATOMS: atom_id res chain seq x y z
N MET A 1 -15.09 -8.08 2.20
CA MET A 1 -14.91 -6.61 2.14
C MET A 1 -13.83 -6.33 1.10
N ILE A 2 -14.07 -5.44 0.13
CA ILE A 2 -13.04 -5.08 -0.85
C ILE A 2 -12.04 -4.12 -0.19
N PRO A 3 -10.71 -4.34 -0.28
CA PRO A 3 -9.73 -3.39 0.25
C PRO A 3 -9.93 -2.00 -0.36
N GLN A 4 -9.89 -0.95 0.45
CA GLN A 4 -10.14 0.41 -0.03
C GLN A 4 -9.17 0.85 -1.13
N TRP A 5 -7.91 0.41 -1.06
CA TRP A 5 -6.92 0.69 -2.10
C TRP A 5 -7.32 0.11 -3.47
N LEU A 6 -7.94 -1.07 -3.49
CA LEU A 6 -8.40 -1.73 -4.71
C LEU A 6 -9.59 -0.96 -5.32
N ALA A 7 -10.45 -0.38 -4.49
CA ALA A 7 -11.52 0.49 -4.97
C ALA A 7 -10.98 1.75 -5.66
N PHE A 8 -9.85 2.30 -5.23
CA PHE A 8 -9.19 3.41 -5.93
C PHE A 8 -8.55 2.97 -7.23
N LEU A 9 -7.81 1.86 -7.26
CA LEU A 9 -7.23 1.34 -8.51
C LEU A 9 -8.28 1.05 -9.57
N ASN A 10 -9.42 0.48 -9.18
CA ASN A 10 -10.52 0.19 -10.12
C ASN A 10 -11.07 1.45 -10.81
N ARG A 11 -10.92 2.63 -10.20
CA ARG A 11 -11.32 3.92 -10.78
C ARG A 11 -10.29 4.50 -11.76
N THR A 12 -9.12 3.86 -11.88
CA THR A 12 -8.09 4.20 -12.88
C THR A 12 -8.33 3.47 -14.20
N HIS A 13 -9.25 2.50 -14.24
CA HIS A 13 -9.59 1.83 -15.49
C HIS A 13 -10.12 2.82 -16.53
N PRO A 14 -9.79 2.60 -17.82
CA PRO A 14 -10.27 3.46 -18.89
C PRO A 14 -11.80 3.46 -18.92
N PRO A 15 -12.44 4.63 -19.13
CA PRO A 15 -13.89 4.78 -19.09
C PRO A 15 -14.60 4.17 -20.31
N GLY A 16 -13.86 3.54 -21.23
CA GLY A 16 -14.39 3.01 -22.48
C GLY A 16 -14.90 4.12 -23.40
N ALA A 17 -15.96 3.82 -24.16
CA ALA A 17 -16.49 4.73 -25.17
C ALA A 17 -17.39 5.82 -24.57
N VAL A 18 -16.81 6.83 -23.92
CA VAL A 18 -17.51 8.04 -23.48
C VAL A 18 -17.45 9.13 -24.57
N THR A 19 -18.53 9.90 -24.71
CA THR A 19 -18.70 10.93 -25.75
C THR A 19 -17.92 12.23 -25.46
N ASN A 20 -17.80 12.61 -24.19
CA ASN A 20 -17.10 13.83 -23.76
C ASN A 20 -15.78 13.48 -23.05
N PHE A 21 -14.91 12.73 -23.75
CA PHE A 21 -13.60 12.36 -23.21
C PHE A 21 -12.65 13.57 -23.17
N SER A 22 -11.87 13.68 -22.10
CA SER A 22 -10.73 14.60 -22.02
C SER A 22 -9.53 13.84 -21.48
N ALA A 23 -8.42 13.86 -22.21
CA ALA A 23 -7.19 13.19 -21.79
C ALA A 23 -6.69 13.75 -20.45
N ALA A 24 -6.64 15.08 -20.32
CA ALA A 24 -6.20 15.76 -19.11
C ALA A 24 -7.06 15.43 -17.88
N ALA A 25 -8.39 15.37 -18.03
CA ALA A 25 -9.28 15.01 -16.92
C ALA A 25 -9.10 13.54 -16.49
N PHE A 26 -8.91 12.65 -17.48
CA PHE A 26 -8.65 11.24 -17.24
C PHE A 26 -7.31 11.03 -16.51
N GLU A 27 -6.22 11.64 -17.01
CA GLU A 27 -4.89 11.58 -16.41
C GLU A 27 -4.87 12.10 -14.97
N LEU A 28 -5.52 13.24 -14.71
CA LEU A 28 -5.61 13.80 -13.35
C LEU A 28 -6.35 12.84 -12.41
N THR A 29 -7.46 12.26 -12.87
CA THR A 29 -8.26 11.32 -12.08
C THR A 29 -7.44 10.06 -11.75
N ALA A 30 -6.74 9.51 -12.75
CA ALA A 30 -5.85 8.37 -12.58
C ALA A 30 -4.72 8.67 -11.57
N ALA A 31 -4.04 9.81 -11.69
CA ALA A 31 -2.98 10.22 -10.78
C ALA A 31 -3.46 10.31 -9.32
N ILE A 32 -4.64 10.90 -9.11
CA ILE A 32 -5.26 11.01 -7.79
C ILE A 32 -5.56 9.62 -7.22
N ASN A 33 -6.21 8.75 -8.01
CA ASN A 33 -6.58 7.41 -7.59
C ASN A 33 -5.36 6.55 -7.28
N LEU A 34 -4.31 6.58 -8.11
CA LEU A 34 -3.05 5.90 -7.87
C LEU A 34 -2.39 6.36 -6.56
N ARG A 35 -2.32 7.68 -6.36
CA ARG A 35 -1.75 8.25 -5.13
C ARG A 35 -2.54 7.84 -3.88
N LEU A 36 -3.87 7.81 -3.96
CA LEU A 36 -4.72 7.39 -2.85
C LEU A 36 -4.57 5.88 -2.57
N ALA A 37 -4.52 5.05 -3.61
CA ALA A 37 -4.32 3.61 -3.47
C ALA A 37 -2.97 3.30 -2.79
N LEU A 38 -1.87 3.89 -3.29
CA LEU A 38 -0.53 3.66 -2.75
C LEU A 38 -0.37 4.10 -1.28
N ARG A 39 -1.10 5.15 -0.85
CA ARG A 39 -1.07 5.64 0.53
C ARG A 39 -1.73 4.68 1.54
N LEU A 40 -2.55 3.75 1.06
CA LEU A 40 -3.29 2.81 1.90
C LEU A 40 -2.56 1.47 2.08
N VAL A 41 -1.36 1.35 1.51
CA VAL A 41 -0.45 0.22 1.70
C VAL A 41 0.92 0.74 2.13
N LYS A 42 1.83 -0.14 2.53
CA LYS A 42 3.26 0.17 2.64
C LYS A 42 3.93 -0.21 1.32
N PRO A 43 3.99 0.70 0.31
CA PRO A 43 4.42 0.32 -1.03
C PRO A 43 5.88 -0.11 -1.04
N THR A 44 6.16 -1.18 -1.78
CA THR A 44 7.52 -1.60 -2.12
C THR A 44 8.06 -0.77 -3.29
N ALA A 45 9.35 -0.90 -3.59
CA ALA A 45 9.93 -0.30 -4.80
C ALA A 45 9.21 -0.79 -6.08
N GLU A 46 8.85 -2.07 -6.14
CA GLU A 46 8.10 -2.64 -7.27
C GLU A 46 6.69 -2.04 -7.38
N CYS A 47 5.98 -1.82 -6.26
CA CYS A 47 4.69 -1.10 -6.28
C CYS A 47 4.83 0.29 -6.92
N LEU A 48 5.90 1.01 -6.61
CA LEU A 48 6.14 2.35 -7.16
C LEU A 48 6.46 2.30 -8.66
N ALA A 49 7.31 1.36 -9.08
CA ALA A 49 7.63 1.16 -10.50
C ALA A 49 6.39 0.79 -11.33
N ARG A 50 5.53 -0.10 -10.79
CA ARG A 50 4.27 -0.46 -11.45
C ARG A 50 3.27 0.69 -11.50
N ALA A 51 3.22 1.53 -10.45
CA ALA A 51 2.36 2.70 -10.47
C ALA A 51 2.80 3.74 -11.50
N GLU A 52 4.11 3.93 -11.69
CA GLU A 52 4.66 4.77 -12.76
C GLU A 52 4.33 4.19 -14.14
N GLU A 53 4.46 2.87 -14.32
CA GLU A 53 4.04 2.20 -15.56
C GLU A 53 2.55 2.44 -15.85
N VAL A 54 1.65 2.25 -14.86
CA VAL A 54 0.22 2.54 -15.01
C VAL A 54 -0.02 3.99 -15.42
N TYR A 55 0.71 4.94 -14.82
CA TYR A 55 0.56 6.35 -15.15
C TYR A 55 0.98 6.66 -16.60
N GLU A 56 2.08 6.10 -17.09
CA GLU A 56 2.49 6.26 -18.48
C GLU A 56 1.51 5.59 -19.46
N ARG A 57 0.95 4.42 -19.13
CA ARG A 57 -0.11 3.80 -19.95
C ARG A 57 -1.41 4.60 -19.94
N THR A 58 -1.72 5.27 -18.83
CA THR A 58 -2.87 6.17 -18.72
C THR A 58 -2.74 7.34 -19.68
N LYS A 59 -1.58 8.01 -19.70
CA LYS A 59 -1.28 9.11 -20.64
C LYS A 59 -1.40 8.66 -22.08
N LEU A 60 -0.76 7.55 -22.43
CA LEU A 60 -0.82 6.99 -23.79
C LEU A 60 -2.26 6.68 -24.22
N TYR A 61 -3.06 6.07 -23.35
CA TYR A 61 -4.48 5.84 -23.64
C TYR A 61 -5.22 7.16 -23.84
N GLY A 62 -5.02 8.13 -22.96
CA GLY A 62 -5.65 9.44 -23.02
C GLY A 62 -5.38 10.15 -24.34
N GLU A 63 -4.11 10.28 -24.70
CA GLU A 63 -3.65 10.89 -25.95
C GLU A 63 -4.27 10.20 -27.19
N LEU A 64 -4.21 8.88 -27.26
CA LEU A 64 -4.74 8.12 -28.39
C LEU A 64 -6.27 8.21 -28.48
N ARG A 65 -6.95 8.19 -27.33
CA ARG A 65 -8.40 8.28 -27.26
C ARG A 65 -8.89 9.66 -27.71
N GLU A 66 -8.25 10.73 -27.22
CA GLU A 66 -8.58 12.11 -27.58
C GLU A 66 -8.29 12.40 -29.05
N ALA A 67 -7.23 11.80 -29.61
CA ALA A 67 -6.94 11.84 -31.04
C ALA A 67 -7.88 10.98 -31.91
N GLY A 68 -8.80 10.21 -31.31
CA GLY A 68 -9.69 9.30 -32.05
C GLY A 68 -8.94 8.16 -32.76
N SER A 69 -7.77 7.76 -32.25
CA SER A 69 -6.89 6.78 -32.89
C SER A 69 -7.44 5.36 -32.80
N GLY A 70 -7.32 4.58 -33.89
CA GLY A 70 -7.61 3.14 -33.89
C GLY A 70 -6.72 2.32 -32.96
N SER A 71 -5.56 2.85 -32.55
CA SER A 71 -4.65 2.21 -31.60
C SER A 71 -5.15 2.25 -30.15
N THR A 72 -6.24 2.98 -29.86
CA THR A 72 -6.80 3.14 -28.51
C THR A 72 -7.08 1.78 -27.85
N VAL A 73 -7.61 0.80 -28.59
CA VAL A 73 -7.93 -0.54 -28.05
C VAL A 73 -6.67 -1.26 -27.54
N ASN A 74 -5.53 -1.06 -28.21
CA ASN A 74 -4.27 -1.65 -27.78
C ASN A 74 -3.73 -0.95 -26.53
N ALA A 75 -3.83 0.38 -26.46
CA ALA A 75 -3.44 1.14 -25.28
C ALA A 75 -4.32 0.82 -24.06
N GLU A 76 -5.62 0.62 -24.27
CA GLU A 76 -6.56 0.17 -23.25
C GLU A 76 -6.14 -1.18 -22.65
N ARG A 77 -5.77 -2.14 -23.50
CA ARG A 77 -5.26 -3.44 -23.04
C ARG A 77 -3.95 -3.30 -22.26
N GLN A 78 -3.02 -2.46 -22.72
CA GLN A 78 -1.76 -2.22 -22.01
C GLN A 78 -1.99 -1.60 -20.64
N LEU A 79 -2.92 -0.64 -20.53
CA LEU A 79 -3.31 -0.04 -19.26
C LEU A 79 -3.96 -1.07 -18.32
N ALA A 80 -4.87 -1.90 -18.82
CA ALA A 80 -5.49 -2.97 -18.03
C ALA A 80 -4.45 -3.96 -17.49
N ASN A 81 -3.49 -4.38 -18.32
CA ASN A 81 -2.42 -5.28 -17.90
C ASN A 81 -1.52 -4.62 -16.84
N ALA A 82 -1.17 -3.34 -16.99
CA ALA A 82 -0.37 -2.62 -16.00
C ALA A 82 -1.11 -2.50 -14.65
N LEU A 83 -2.43 -2.27 -14.68
CA LEU A 83 -3.27 -2.24 -13.48
C LEU A 83 -3.34 -3.61 -12.78
N GLU A 84 -3.41 -4.71 -13.54
CA GLU A 84 -3.36 -6.06 -13.00
C GLU A 84 -2.04 -6.34 -12.28
N MET A 85 -0.90 -5.96 -12.90
CA MET A 85 0.42 -6.11 -12.30
C MET A 85 0.57 -5.28 -11.02
N LEU A 86 0.15 -4.01 -11.03
CA LEU A 86 0.15 -3.17 -9.82
C LEU A 86 -0.75 -3.77 -8.72
N THR A 87 -1.91 -4.30 -9.10
CA THR A 87 -2.84 -4.93 -8.15
C THR A 87 -2.21 -6.13 -7.46
N ALA A 88 -1.50 -6.98 -8.21
CA ALA A 88 -0.77 -8.13 -7.66
C ALA A 88 0.32 -7.69 -6.66
N GLU A 89 1.11 -6.67 -7.01
CA GLU A 89 2.15 -6.13 -6.13
C GLU A 89 1.57 -5.51 -4.84
N MET A 90 0.46 -4.78 -4.96
CA MET A 90 -0.23 -4.20 -3.81
C MET A 90 -0.86 -5.25 -2.90
N HIS A 91 -1.32 -6.37 -3.46
CA HIS A 91 -1.73 -7.54 -2.66
C HIS A 91 -0.56 -8.14 -1.89
N ALA A 92 0.60 -8.34 -2.53
CA ALA A 92 1.79 -8.85 -1.85
C ALA A 92 2.26 -7.90 -0.73
N ALA A 93 2.25 -6.59 -1.00
CA ALA A 93 2.65 -5.58 -0.02
C ALA A 93 1.68 -5.48 1.18
N SER A 94 0.38 -5.64 0.97
CA SER A 94 -0.62 -5.62 2.05
C SER A 94 -0.55 -6.88 2.92
N ALA A 95 -0.38 -8.07 2.33
CA ALA A 95 -0.22 -9.32 3.08
C ALA A 95 1.04 -9.34 3.96
N SER A 96 2.13 -8.72 3.51
CA SER A 96 3.38 -8.60 4.27
C SER A 96 3.21 -7.81 5.57
N VAL A 97 2.37 -6.77 5.56
CA VAL A 97 2.06 -5.96 6.76
C VAL A 97 1.25 -6.77 7.77
N GLU A 98 0.23 -7.51 7.31
CA GLU A 98 -0.58 -8.36 8.19
C GLU A 98 0.26 -9.48 8.82
N ALA A 99 1.14 -10.12 8.06
CA ALA A 99 2.04 -11.15 8.58
C ALA A 99 3.03 -10.60 9.61
N PHE A 100 3.54 -9.38 9.42
CA PHE A 100 4.43 -8.71 10.38
C PHE A 100 3.71 -8.40 11.70
N ILE A 101 2.49 -7.83 11.63
CA ILE A 101 1.66 -7.53 12.82
C ILE A 101 1.33 -8.82 13.59
N ASN A 102 0.93 -9.88 12.89
CA ASN A 102 0.58 -11.15 13.53
C ASN A 102 1.79 -11.93 14.08
N SER A 103 3.01 -11.62 13.62
CA SER A 103 4.24 -12.25 14.14
C SER A 103 4.71 -11.61 15.46
N ASP A 104 4.42 -10.33 15.69
CA ASP A 104 4.78 -9.64 16.96
C ASP A 104 3.95 -10.13 18.15
N ASP A 105 2.75 -10.66 17.93
CA ASP A 105 1.91 -11.26 18.99
C ASP A 105 2.51 -12.55 19.60
N HIS A 106 3.52 -13.16 18.97
CA HIS A 106 4.17 -14.39 19.47
C HIS A 106 5.42 -14.14 20.32
N LEU A 107 5.88 -12.89 20.47
CA LEU A 107 6.99 -12.54 21.36
C LEU A 107 6.53 -12.07 22.76
N GLY A 108 5.21 -11.98 23.01
CA GLY A 108 4.63 -11.51 24.27
C GLY A 108 4.34 -12.59 25.33
N SER A 109 4.55 -13.88 25.05
CA SER A 109 4.22 -14.97 26.00
C SER A 109 5.46 -15.73 26.48
N GLY A 110 6.41 -15.00 27.06
CA GLY A 110 7.58 -15.54 27.74
C GLY A 110 7.64 -15.12 29.22
N SER A 111 6.98 -15.91 30.08
CA SER A 111 7.24 -16.08 31.52
C SER A 111 7.73 -14.88 32.35
N ARG A 112 6.77 -14.21 33.02
CA ARG A 112 7.05 -13.41 34.22
C ARG A 112 7.36 -14.37 35.39
N ALA A 113 8.62 -14.80 35.50
CA ALA A 113 9.12 -15.38 36.75
C ALA A 113 9.33 -14.22 37.75
N GLY A 114 8.36 -14.04 38.66
CA GLY A 114 8.50 -13.09 39.76
C GLY A 114 9.71 -13.47 40.64
N PRO A 115 10.49 -12.49 41.13
CA PRO A 115 11.55 -12.78 42.07
C PRO A 115 10.92 -13.31 43.37
N LYS A 116 11.35 -14.50 43.81
CA LYS A 116 11.07 -15.02 45.15
C LYS A 116 11.69 -14.06 46.15
N SER A 117 10.85 -13.58 47.05
CA SER A 117 11.24 -12.87 48.26
C SER A 117 12.02 -13.84 49.15
N ASP A 118 13.31 -13.58 49.32
CA ASP A 118 14.06 -14.00 50.50
C ASP A 118 14.53 -12.75 51.22
N ALA A 119 14.07 -12.61 52.46
CA ALA A 119 14.40 -11.52 53.35
C ALA A 119 15.87 -11.61 53.78
N GLN A 120 16.60 -10.51 53.67
CA GLN A 120 17.68 -10.21 54.60
C GLN A 120 17.74 -8.71 54.87
N VAL A 121 17.20 -8.34 56.03
CA VAL A 121 17.34 -7.02 56.63
C VAL A 121 18.79 -6.90 57.10
N VAL A 122 19.56 -5.97 56.52
CA VAL A 122 20.82 -5.51 57.10
C VAL A 122 20.56 -4.11 57.68
N VAL A 123 20.31 -4.06 58.98
CA VAL A 123 20.24 -2.82 59.75
C VAL A 123 21.65 -2.22 59.81
N HIS A 124 21.78 -0.97 59.36
CA HIS A 124 22.94 -0.13 59.57
C HIS A 124 23.20 0.05 61.08
N GLY A 125 24.32 -0.47 61.57
CA GLY A 125 24.87 -0.10 62.88
C GLY A 125 25.54 1.27 62.79
N LEU A 126 24.84 2.32 63.20
CA LEU A 126 25.48 3.58 63.60
C LEU A 126 26.14 3.36 64.97
N ASN A 127 27.48 3.41 64.97
CA ASN A 127 28.29 3.39 66.18
C ASN A 127 28.37 4.83 66.72
N ALA A 128 27.72 5.08 67.86
CA ALA A 128 27.94 6.29 68.66
C ALA A 128 28.58 5.88 69.98
N THR A 129 29.88 6.16 70.10
CA THR A 129 30.67 6.04 71.32
C THR A 129 30.35 7.22 72.25
N ILE A 130 30.26 6.92 73.55
CA ILE A 130 30.18 7.85 74.70
C ILE A 130 31.36 8.82 74.71
#